data_AF-A0A5V3BI31-F1
#
_entry.id   AF-A0A5V3BI31-F1
#
_cell.length_a   1.000
_cell.length_b   1.000
_cell.length_c   1.000
_cell.angle_alpha   90.00
_cell.angle_beta   90.00
_cell.angle_gamma   90.00
#
_symmetry.space_group_name_H-M   'P 1'
#
loop_
_entity.id
_entity.type
_entity.pdbx_description
1 polymer ?
#
loop_
_entity_poly.entity_id
_entity_poly.type
_entity_poly.pdbx_seq_one_letter_code
_entity_poly.pdbx_strand_id
1 'polypeptide(L)' 'MKKFISTLTILSCFLLAACEDKVYDVSYYTEHLEQAQDVVEKCSKGDMSGQNCENAREAIQKEQSGKAFKNMMQ' A
#
# COMPACT_ATOMS: atom_id res chain seq x y z
N MET A 1 43.41 33.69 12.52
CA MET A 1 42.05 34.19 12.84
C MET A 1 41.05 33.14 12.40
N LYS A 2 40.33 32.56 13.36
CA LYS A 2 39.24 31.60 13.15
C LYS A 2 38.08 32.31 12.46
N LYS A 3 37.54 31.75 11.37
CA LYS A 3 36.14 31.96 11.01
C LYS A 3 35.52 30.60 10.71
N PHE A 4 34.58 30.28 11.58
CA PHE A 4 33.81 29.05 11.64
C PHE A 4 32.86 28.95 10.44
N ILE A 5 32.81 27.75 9.86
CA ILE A 5 31.63 26.96 9.51
C ILE A 5 30.37 27.75 9.14
N SER A 6 29.87 27.57 7.92
CA SER A 6 28.43 27.48 7.70
C SER A 6 28.13 26.56 6.53
N THR A 7 28.21 25.26 6.79
CA THR A 7 27.67 24.21 5.93
C THR A 7 26.15 24.32 6.01
N LEU A 8 25.55 25.14 5.16
CA LEU A 8 24.09 25.20 5.02
C LEU A 8 23.66 24.08 4.08
N THR A 9 23.68 22.85 4.60
CA THR A 9 22.99 21.71 4.00
C THR A 9 21.51 22.03 4.08
N ILE A 10 20.94 22.53 3.00
CA ILE A 10 19.50 22.71 2.84
C ILE A 10 18.92 21.29 2.81
N LEU A 11 18.60 20.78 4.00
CA LEU A 11 17.83 19.58 4.20
C LEU A 11 16.44 19.89 3.64
N SER A 12 16.25 19.52 2.38
CA SER A 12 14.97 19.58 1.69
C SER A 12 14.01 18.67 2.43
N CYS A 13 13.29 19.24 3.40
CA CYS A 13 12.04 18.68 3.90
C CYS A 13 11.04 18.78 2.75
N PHE A 14 11.14 17.85 1.80
CA PHE A 14 10.00 17.46 0.98
C PHE A 14 8.97 16.92 1.97
N LEU A 15 8.14 17.82 2.49
CA LEU A 15 6.84 17.47 3.00
C LEU A 15 6.11 16.90 1.79
N LEU A 16 6.28 15.59 1.58
CA LEU A 16 5.37 14.77 0.81
C LEU A 16 4.02 15.01 1.47
N ALA A 17 3.25 15.96 0.95
CA ALA A 17 1.83 16.00 1.18
C ALA A 17 1.35 14.64 0.71
N ALA A 18 1.15 13.72 1.66
CA ALA A 18 0.46 12.49 1.41
C ALA A 18 -0.94 12.92 0.97
N CYS A 19 -1.18 12.95 -0.35
CA CYS A 19 -2.54 12.83 -0.83
C CYS A 19 -3.07 11.57 -0.14
N GLU A 20 -4.00 11.74 0.81
CA GLU A 20 -4.70 10.60 1.37
C GLU A 20 -5.46 9.97 0.20
N ASP A 21 -4.89 8.90 -0.34
CA ASP A 21 -5.56 8.08 -1.33
C ASP A 21 -6.89 7.63 -0.71
N LYS A 22 -7.94 7.69 -1.51
CA LYS A 22 -9.25 7.17 -1.11
C LYS A 22 -9.05 5.76 -0.55
N VAL A 23 -9.58 5.53 0.66
CA VAL A 23 -9.60 4.18 1.22
C VAL A 23 -10.74 3.41 0.56
N TYR A 24 -10.39 2.30 -0.07
CA TYR A 24 -11.33 1.36 -0.65
C TYR A 24 -11.51 0.17 0.29
N ASP A 25 -12.74 -0.34 0.38
CA ASP A 25 -13.05 -1.48 1.21
C ASP A 25 -12.67 -2.83 0.57
N VAL A 26 -12.81 -3.91 1.34
CA VAL A 26 -12.52 -5.27 0.88
C VAL A 26 -13.41 -5.70 -0.28
N SER A 27 -14.66 -5.25 -0.32
CA SER A 27 -15.62 -5.63 -1.37
C SER A 27 -15.18 -5.08 -2.72
N TYR A 28 -14.78 -3.80 -2.76
CA TYR A 28 -14.21 -3.16 -3.94
C TYR A 28 -12.99 -3.94 -4.44
N TYR A 29 -12.02 -4.24 -3.57
CA TYR A 29 -10.83 -4.99 -3.99
C TYR A 29 -11.13 -6.45 -4.41
N THR A 30 -12.20 -7.04 -3.89
CA THR A 30 -12.65 -8.38 -4.32
C THR A 30 -13.21 -8.34 -5.74
N GLU A 31 -13.89 -7.25 -6.12
CA GLU A 31 -14.35 -7.00 -7.50
C GLU A 31 -13.22 -6.55 -8.43
N HIS A 32 -12.11 -6.03 -7.86
CA HIS A 32 -10.97 -5.46 -8.58
C HIS A 32 -9.63 -6.11 -8.18
N LEU A 33 -9.51 -7.44 -8.36
CA LEU A 33 -8.36 -8.21 -7.89
C LEU A 33 -7.01 -7.78 -8.47
N GLU A 34 -6.95 -7.32 -9.72
CA GLU A 34 -5.70 -6.79 -10.32
C GLU A 34 -5.21 -5.55 -9.56
N GLN A 35 -6.13 -4.66 -9.21
CA GLN A 35 -5.81 -3.47 -8.41
C GLN A 35 -5.42 -3.85 -6.98
N ALA A 36 -6.05 -4.88 -6.41
CA ALA A 36 -5.65 -5.41 -5.11
C ALA A 36 -4.20 -5.94 -5.14
N GLN A 37 -3.79 -6.61 -6.22
CA GLN A 37 -2.42 -7.10 -6.40
C GLN A 37 -1.40 -5.95 -6.49
N ASP A 38 -1.69 -4.92 -7.29
CA ASP A 38 -0.84 -3.71 -7.40
C ASP A 38 -0.69 -3.00 -6.04
N VAL A 39 -1.79 -2.87 -5.29
CA VAL A 39 -1.75 -2.29 -3.94
C VAL A 39 -0.88 -3.14 -3.03
N VAL A 40 -1.05 -4.47 -3.00
CA VAL A 40 -0.22 -5.35 -2.17
C VAL A 40 1.27 -5.28 -2.55
N GLU A 41 1.58 -5.15 -3.84
CA GLU A 41 2.96 -4.96 -4.32
C GLU A 41 3.55 -3.65 -3.80
N LYS A 42 2.83 -2.53 -3.93
CA LYS A 42 3.25 -1.22 -3.40
C LYS A 42 3.44 -1.26 -1.89
N CYS A 43 2.54 -1.93 -1.17
CA CYS A 43 2.68 -2.16 0.27
C CYS A 43 3.92 -2.99 0.62
N SER A 44 4.32 -3.96 -0.22
CA SER A 44 5.52 -4.77 0.01
C SER A 44 6.82 -3.99 -0.21
N LYS A 45 6.81 -3.01 -1.12
CA LYS A 45 7.94 -2.13 -1.43
C LYS A 45 8.09 -0.97 -0.43
N GLY A 46 7.08 -0.74 0.40
CA GLY A 46 7.02 0.41 1.32
C GLY A 46 6.56 1.71 0.65
N ASP A 47 6.08 1.64 -0.60
CA ASP A 47 5.57 2.78 -1.35
C ASP A 47 4.18 3.23 -0.87
N MET A 48 3.45 2.34 -0.19
CA MET A 48 2.13 2.58 0.40
C MET A 48 2.02 1.89 1.75
N SER A 49 1.20 2.45 2.65
CA SER A 49 0.83 1.83 3.92
C SER A 49 -0.61 2.20 4.29
N GLY A 50 -1.17 1.55 5.33
CA GLY A 50 -2.51 1.86 5.85
C GLY A 50 -3.62 0.94 5.34
N GLN A 51 -4.87 1.39 5.46
CA GLN A 51 -6.06 0.54 5.31
C GLN A 51 -6.19 -0.10 3.92
N ASN A 52 -5.75 0.56 2.84
CA ASN A 52 -5.75 -0.04 1.51
C ASN A 52 -4.86 -1.29 1.44
N CYS A 53 -3.75 -1.33 2.17
CA CYS A 53 -2.90 -2.53 2.26
C CYS A 53 -3.61 -3.69 2.95
N GLU A 54 -4.35 -3.40 4.03
CA GLU A 54 -5.09 -4.41 4.79
C GLU A 54 -6.26 -4.96 3.96
N ASN A 55 -7.05 -4.06 3.38
CA ASN A 55 -8.24 -4.41 2.60
C ASN A 55 -7.89 -5.19 1.32
N ALA A 56 -6.83 -4.79 0.61
CA ALA A 56 -6.37 -5.51 -0.58
C ALA A 56 -5.85 -6.92 -0.26
N ARG A 57 -5.12 -7.10 0.86
CA ARG A 57 -4.66 -8.43 1.31
C ARG A 57 -5.84 -9.33 1.66
N GLU A 58 -6.82 -8.80 2.40
CA GLU A 58 -8.01 -9.57 2.77
C GLU A 58 -8.82 -10.01 1.54
N ALA A 59 -8.98 -9.12 0.55
CA ALA A 59 -9.67 -9.45 -0.70
C ALA A 59 -9.01 -10.61 -1.45
N ILE A 60 -7.67 -10.60 -1.58
CA ILE A 60 -6.93 -11.70 -2.20
C ILE A 60 -7.11 -13.01 -1.41
N GLN A 61 -7.06 -12.95 -0.09
CA GLN A 61 -7.26 -14.13 0.77
C GLN A 61 -8.68 -14.71 0.64
N LYS A 62 -9.71 -13.85 0.58
CA LYS A 62 -11.10 -14.28 0.36
C LYS A 62 -11.26 -15.01 -0.96
N GLU A 63 -10.71 -14.47 -2.04
CA GLU A 63 -10.74 -15.10 -3.36
C GLU A 63 -10.05 -16.47 -3.36
N GLN A 64 -8.87 -16.58 -2.74
CA GLN A 64 -8.14 -17.85 -2.63
C GLN A 64 -8.91 -18.88 -1.82
N SER A 65 -9.48 -18.47 -0.69
CA SER A 65 -10.29 -19.34 0.17
C SER A 65 -11.56 -19.81 -0.54
N GLY A 66 -12.21 -18.93 -1.29
CA GLY A 66 -13.37 -19.28 -2.12
C GLY A 66 -13.02 -20.30 -3.21
N LYS A 67 -11.88 -20.12 -3.89
CA LYS A 67 -11.37 -21.10 -4.87
C LYS A 67 -11.04 -22.44 -4.24
N ALA A 68 -10.35 -22.44 -3.09
CA ALA A 68 -10.02 -23.67 -2.38
C ALA A 68 -11.27 -24.45 -1.96
N PHE A 69 -12.27 -23.74 -1.42
CA PHE A 69 -13.56 -24.34 -1.06
C PHE A 69 -14.30 -24.90 -2.28
N LYS A 70 -14.36 -24.15 -3.38
CA LYS A 70 -14.98 -24.61 -4.63
C LYS A 70 -14.31 -25.89 -5.16
N ASN A 71 -12.98 -25.93 -5.16
CA ASN A 71 -12.22 -27.09 -5.62
C ASN A 71 -12.43 -28.33 -4.73
N MET A 72 -12.72 -28.16 -3.44
CA MET A 72 -13.02 -29.27 -2.52
C MET A 72 -14.43 -29.86 -2.72
N MET A 73 -15.36 -29.08 -3.28
CA MET A 73 -16.74 -29.54 -3.56
C MET A 73 -16.92 -30.13 -4.96
N GLN A 74 -15.89 -30.12 -5.80
CA GLN A 74 -15.88 -30.68 -7.15
C GLN A 74 -15.33 -32.11 -7.15
#